data_AF-A0A355V9S6-F1
#
_entry.id   AF-A0A355V9S6-F1
#
_cell.length_a   1.000
_cell.length_b   1.000
_cell.length_c   1.000
_cell.angle_alpha   90.00
_cell.angle_beta   90.00
_cell.angle_gamma   90.00
#
_symmetry.space_group_name_H-M   'P 1'
#
loop_
_entity.id
_entity.type
_entity.pdbx_description
1 polymer ?
#
loop_
_entity_poly.entity_id
_entity_poly.type
_entity_poly.pdbx_seq_one_letter_code
_entity_poly.pdbx_strand_id
1 'polypeptide(L)' 'MTYKHIGKNFTPPDIEAKVTGAARYAEDFKKEGMVFARLLTSPLPAGRIVSIDTSEAEAMEGVVGILTTADLP' A
#
# COMPACT_ATOMS: atom_id res chain seq x y z
N MET A 1 -34.73 15.17 23.18
CA MET A 1 -33.91 14.10 22.57
C MET A 1 -32.60 13.99 23.35
N THR A 2 -32.33 12.86 24.01
CA THR A 2 -31.06 12.66 24.73
C THR A 2 -30.11 11.89 23.84
N TYR A 3 -29.13 12.57 23.26
CA TYR A 3 -28.14 11.94 22.40
C TYR A 3 -27.12 11.13 23.23
N LYS A 4 -26.79 9.93 22.75
CA LYS A 4 -25.86 9.03 23.43
C LYS A 4 -24.43 9.59 23.49
N HIS A 5 -23.95 10.21 22.41
CA HIS A 5 -22.56 10.66 22.26
C HIS A 5 -22.39 12.14 21.86
N ILE A 6 -23.42 12.79 21.30
CA ILE A 6 -23.32 14.19 20.86
C ILE A 6 -23.10 15.10 22.08
N GLY A 7 -22.03 15.91 22.04
CA GLY A 7 -21.66 16.85 23.09
C GLY A 7 -21.01 16.21 24.33
N LYS A 8 -20.62 14.93 24.27
CA LYS A 8 -20.04 14.20 25.41
C LYS A 8 -18.62 13.75 25.11
N ASN A 9 -17.75 13.81 26.11
CA ASN A 9 -16.47 13.12 26.08
C ASN A 9 -16.73 11.62 26.29
N PHE A 10 -16.40 10.79 25.30
CA PHE A 10 -16.59 9.34 25.37
C PHE A 10 -15.39 8.63 24.76
N THR A 11 -15.17 7.39 25.20
CA THR A 11 -14.11 6.53 24.69
C THR A 11 -14.55 5.86 23.39
N PRO A 12 -13.84 6.06 22.27
CA PRO A 12 -14.11 5.35 21.02
C PRO A 12 -13.93 3.83 21.17
N PRO A 13 -14.75 3.02 20.47
CA PRO A 13 -14.73 1.56 20.64
C PRO A 13 -13.42 0.90 20.17
N ASP A 14 -12.64 1.56 19.32
CA ASP A 14 -11.39 1.07 18.76
C ASP A 14 -10.15 1.44 19.59
N ILE A 15 -10.30 2.20 20.68
CA ILE A 15 -9.14 2.72 21.44
C ILE A 15 -8.31 1.60 22.05
N GLU A 16 -8.95 0.54 22.56
CA GLU A 16 -8.27 -0.53 23.28
C GLU A 16 -7.30 -1.26 22.35
N ALA A 17 -7.78 -1.64 21.16
CA ALA A 17 -6.95 -2.27 20.15
C ALA A 17 -5.80 -1.36 19.68
N LYS A 18 -6.03 -0.04 19.60
CA LYS A 18 -4.99 0.93 19.22
C LYS A 18 -3.90 1.07 20.28
N VAL A 19 -4.26 1.13 21.57
CA VAL A 19 -3.28 1.33 22.66
C VAL A 19 -2.56 0.05 23.08
N THR A 20 -3.15 -1.12 22.78
CA THR A 20 -2.55 -2.43 23.06
C THR A 20 -1.71 -2.97 21.90
N GLY A 21 -1.82 -2.37 20.71
CA GLY A 21 -1.22 -2.91 19.48
C GLY A 21 -2.00 -4.09 18.88
N ALA A 22 -3.20 -4.40 19.39
CA ALA A 22 -4.06 -5.44 18.82
C ALA A 22 -4.79 -5.00 17.53
N ALA A 23 -4.83 -3.69 17.25
CA ALA A 23 -5.38 -3.17 15.99
C ALA A 23 -4.48 -3.58 14.82
N ARG A 24 -5.08 -4.14 13.77
CA ARG A 24 -4.39 -4.54 12.55
C ARG A 24 -4.59 -3.50 11.44
N TYR A 25 -3.50 -3.06 10.85
CA TYR A 25 -3.45 -2.20 9.68
C TYR A 25 -3.03 -3.00 8.44
N ALA A 26 -3.11 -2.38 7.26
CA ALA A 26 -2.85 -3.06 5.98
C ALA A 26 -1.51 -3.82 5.96
N GLU A 27 -0.46 -3.27 6.59
CA GLU A 27 0.89 -3.84 6.60
C GLU A 27 1.04 -5.06 7.54
N ASP A 28 0.12 -5.22 8.50
CA ASP A 28 0.07 -6.33 9.47
C ASP A 28 -0.56 -7.61 8.88
N PHE A 29 -1.11 -7.52 7.67
CA PHE A 29 -1.61 -8.69 6.96
C PHE A 29 -0.47 -9.39 6.25
N LYS A 30 -0.33 -10.69 6.49
CA LYS A 30 0.57 -11.60 5.79
C LYS A 30 -0.24 -12.77 5.24
N LYS A 31 0.11 -13.22 4.05
CA LYS A 31 -0.47 -14.41 3.41
C LYS A 31 0.65 -15.25 2.82
N GLU A 32 0.45 -16.56 2.76
CA GLU A 32 1.35 -17.44 2.03
C GLU A 32 1.45 -17.00 0.56
N GLY A 33 2.69 -16.94 0.05
CA GLY A 33 2.98 -16.45 -1.30
C GLY A 33 2.84 -14.94 -1.51
N MET A 34 2.66 -14.15 -0.45
CA MET A 34 2.58 -12.68 -0.57
C MET A 34 3.93 -12.11 -1.06
N VAL A 35 3.87 -11.34 -2.15
CA VAL A 35 5.01 -10.60 -2.71
C VAL A 35 4.89 -9.12 -2.37
N PHE A 36 5.98 -8.38 -2.58
CA PHE A 36 6.03 -6.93 -2.40
C PHE A 36 6.07 -6.24 -3.77
N ALA A 37 5.43 -5.09 -3.86
CA ALA A 37 5.47 -4.24 -5.03
C ALA A 37 6.03 -2.86 -4.65
N ARG A 38 6.74 -2.23 -5.60
CA ARG A 38 7.21 -0.86 -5.48
C ARG A 38 6.96 -0.13 -6.79
N LEU A 39 6.55 1.14 -6.68
CA LEU A 39 6.41 2.01 -7.84
C LEU A 39 7.74 2.66 -8.19
N LEU A 40 8.14 2.55 -9.46
CA LEU A 40 9.12 3.44 -10.06
C LEU A 40 8.39 4.68 -10.58
N THR A 41 8.71 5.84 -10.02
CA THR A 41 8.02 7.09 -10.32
C THR A 41 8.86 8.00 -11.20
N SER A 42 8.21 8.88 -11.96
CA SER A 42 8.90 9.83 -12.84
C SER A 42 9.83 10.73 -12.02
N PRO A 43 11.11 10.87 -12.40
CA PRO A 43 12.01 11.87 -11.81
C PRO A 43 11.76 13.28 -12.35
N LEU A 44 10.92 13.42 -13.39
CA LEU A 44 10.61 14.68 -14.04
C LEU A 44 9.17 15.11 -13.73
N PRO A 45 8.91 16.42 -13.57
CA PRO A 45 7.55 16.93 -13.37
C PRO A 45 6.69 16.81 -14.64
N ALA A 46 7.31 16.87 -15.82
CA ALA A 46 6.66 16.71 -17.11
C ALA A 46 7.64 16.13 -18.14
N GLY A 47 7.18 15.19 -18.96
CA GLY A 47 7.98 14.56 -20.00
C GLY A 47 7.20 13.48 -20.74
N ARG A 48 7.72 13.05 -21.89
CA ARG A 48 7.21 11.90 -22.63
C ARG A 48 8.09 10.69 -22.35
N ILE A 49 7.49 9.56 -22.00
CA ILE A 49 8.20 8.28 -21.93
C ILE A 49 8.55 7.88 -23.37
N VAL A 50 9.84 7.84 -23.69
CA VAL A 50 10.36 7.39 -25.00
C VAL A 50 10.61 5.88 -24.97
N SER A 51 11.17 5.37 -23.88
CA SER A 51 11.43 3.95 -23.66
C SER A 51 11.44 3.63 -22.16
N ILE A 52 11.20 2.36 -21.84
CA ILE A 52 11.42 1.75 -20.54
C ILE A 52 12.17 0.45 -20.81
N ASP A 53 13.34 0.28 -20.21
CA ASP A 53 14.11 -0.97 -20.27
C ASP A 53 14.04 -1.66 -18.90
N THR A 54 13.45 -2.85 -18.89
CA THR A 54 13.22 -3.66 -17.68
C THR A 54 14.20 -4.83 -17.57
N SER A 55 15.05 -5.05 -18.58
CA SER A 55 15.78 -6.29 -18.77
C SER A 55 16.68 -6.67 -17.58
N GLU A 56 17.42 -5.71 -17.02
CA GLU A 56 18.27 -5.95 -15.87
C GLU A 56 17.44 -6.37 -14.64
N ALA A 57 16.34 -5.66 -14.37
CA ALA A 57 15.50 -5.92 -13.22
C ALA A 57 14.72 -7.24 -13.35
N GLU A 58 14.30 -7.61 -14.56
CA GLU A 58 13.68 -8.92 -14.83
C GLU A 58 14.65 -10.09 -14.64
N ALA A 59 15.96 -9.87 -14.87
CA ALA A 59 16.99 -10.87 -14.66
C ALA A 59 17.42 -11.04 -13.19
N MET A 60 16.99 -10.14 -12.29
CA MET A 60 17.36 -10.20 -10.87
C MET A 60 16.66 -11.34 -10.15
N GLU A 61 17.42 -12.13 -9.39
CA GLU A 61 16.87 -13.16 -8.51
C GLU A 61 15.90 -12.54 -7.48
N GLY A 62 14.71 -13.13 -7.37
CA GLY A 62 13.66 -12.67 -6.46
C GLY A 62 12.69 -11.65 -7.06
N VAL A 63 12.95 -11.12 -8.25
CA VAL A 63 11.94 -10.34 -9.00
C VAL A 63 10.94 -11.30 -9.63
N VAL A 64 9.67 -11.14 -9.24
CA VAL A 64 8.57 -12.01 -9.71
C VAL A 64 7.87 -11.46 -10.95
N GLY A 65 8.09 -10.18 -11.29
CA GLY A 65 7.51 -9.53 -12.45
C GLY A 65 7.64 -8.01 -12.40
N ILE A 66 7.54 -7.38 -13.58
CA ILE A 66 7.51 -5.93 -13.75
C ILE A 66 6.30 -5.61 -14.62
N LEU A 67 5.50 -4.63 -14.19
CA LEU A 67 4.31 -4.21 -14.91
C LEU A 67 4.51 -2.80 -15.45
N THR A 68 4.24 -2.65 -16.74
CA THR A 68 4.28 -1.38 -17.45
C THR A 68 2.88 -1.05 -18.00
N THR A 69 2.77 0.10 -18.68
CA THR A 69 1.54 0.44 -19.39
C THR A 69 1.18 -0.55 -20.50
N ALA A 70 2.15 -1.32 -21.02
CA ALA A 70 1.90 -2.31 -22.07
C ALA A 70 1.13 -3.54 -21.56
N ASP A 71 1.10 -3.74 -20.24
CA ASP A 71 0.48 -4.90 -19.57
C ASP A 71 -0.96 -4.61 -19.10
N LEU A 72 -1.46 -3.39 -19.36
CA LEU A 72 -2.80 -2.95 -18.95
C LEU A 72 -3.81 -3.10 -20.11
N PRO A 73 -5.07 -3.48 -19.83
CA PRO A 73 -6.13 -3.61 -20.83
C PRO A 73 -6.61 -2.28 -21.43
#